data_AF-A0A945K257-F1
#
_entry.id   AF-A0A945K257-F1
#
_cell.length_a   1.000
_cell.length_b   1.000
_cell.length_c   1.000
_cell.angle_alpha   90.00
_cell.angle_beta   90.00
_cell.angle_gamma   90.00
#
_symmetry.space_group_name_H-M   'P 1'
#
loop_
_entity.id
_entity.type
_entity.pdbx_description
1 polymer ?
#
loop_
_entity_poly.entity_id
_entity_poly.type
_entity_poly.pdbx_seq_one_letter_code
_entity_poly.pdbx_strand_id
1 'polypeptide(L)'
;MNKIIFFILLLYSSNLYSQRFIDKKAEISFFSEALIEDISAKNNKVSVVYDVETKQLVFQLNISDFVFQKPLMQEHFNENYLESDIYPSAIFIGRLVNIRNSKATVQGDLTIHGKT
;
A
#
# COMPACT_ATOMS: atom_id res chain seq x y z
N MET A 1 -14.77 34.98 -37.85
CA MET A 1 -14.67 33.52 -38.00
C MET A 1 -13.53 32.94 -37.15
N ASN A 2 -12.30 33.45 -37.24
CA ASN A 2 -11.14 32.91 -36.49
C ASN A 2 -11.27 32.94 -34.95
N LYS A 3 -11.95 33.94 -34.38
CA LYS A 3 -12.17 34.05 -32.92
C LYS A 3 -13.17 33.02 -32.36
N ILE A 4 -14.15 32.60 -33.16
CA ILE A 4 -15.17 31.61 -32.76
C ILE A 4 -14.54 30.21 -32.77
N ILE A 5 -13.71 29.92 -33.78
CA ILE A 5 -12.94 28.66 -33.86
C ILE A 5 -11.99 28.53 -32.66
N PHE A 6 -11.33 29.62 -32.27
CA PHE A 6 -10.47 29.65 -31.08
C PHE A 6 -11.24 29.34 -29.79
N PHE A 7 -12.45 29.89 -29.63
CA PHE A 7 -13.30 29.63 -28.46
C PHE A 7 -13.81 28.19 -28.40
N ILE A 8 -14.11 27.58 -29.56
CA ILE A 8 -14.49 26.17 -29.67
C ILE A 8 -13.30 25.26 -29.35
N LEU A 9 -12.08 25.59 -29.79
CA LEU A 9 -10.87 24.85 -29.45
C LEU A 9 -10.57 24.89 -27.94
N LEU A 10 -10.84 26.03 -27.28
CA LEU A 10 -10.63 26.20 -25.84
C LEU A 10 -11.56 25.27 -25.02
N LEU A 11 -12.79 25.04 -25.50
CA LEU A 11 -13.77 24.14 -24.86
C LEU A 11 -13.40 22.65 -24.97
N TYR A 12 -12.52 22.27 -25.91
CA TYR A 12 -12.00 20.91 -26.05
C TYR A 12 -10.80 20.59 -25.15
N SER A 13 -10.27 21.56 -24.40
CA SER A 13 -8.96 21.45 -23.75
C SER A 13 -8.93 20.87 -22.33
N SER A 14 -10.05 20.41 -21.76
CA SER A 14 -10.08 20.02 -20.33
C SER A 14 -10.57 18.60 -20.10
N ASN A 15 -9.66 17.62 -20.21
CA ASN A 15 -9.72 16.35 -19.48
C ASN A 15 -8.31 15.72 -19.38
N LEU A 16 -7.40 16.39 -18.69
CA LEU A 16 -6.17 15.74 -18.22
C LEU A 16 -6.52 14.99 -16.93
N TYR A 17 -6.84 13.70 -17.05
CA TYR A 17 -7.01 12.84 -15.88
C TYR A 17 -5.63 12.48 -15.33
N SER A 18 -5.34 12.90 -14.10
CA SER A 18 -4.23 12.34 -13.34
C SER A 18 -4.50 10.84 -13.13
N GLN A 19 -3.54 9.99 -13.51
CA GLN A 19 -3.71 8.53 -13.43
C GLN A 19 -3.38 8.06 -12.01
N ARG A 20 -4.43 7.68 -11.28
CA ARG A 20 -4.31 6.95 -10.02
C ARG A 20 -4.73 5.51 -10.21
N PHE A 21 -3.85 4.59 -9.82
CA PHE A 21 -4.15 3.17 -9.74
C PHE A 21 -4.56 2.82 -8.31
N ILE A 22 -5.66 2.09 -8.17
CA ILE A 22 -6.19 1.68 -6.87
C ILE A 22 -6.50 0.19 -6.93
N ASP A 23 -6.06 -0.55 -5.92
CA ASP A 23 -6.42 -1.95 -5.70
C ASP A 23 -6.75 -2.16 -4.21
N LYS A 24 -7.58 -3.15 -3.92
CA LYS A 24 -7.94 -3.56 -2.55
C LYS A 24 -7.70 -5.05 -2.29
N LYS A 25 -7.13 -5.76 -3.27
CA LYS A 25 -6.89 -7.20 -3.24
C LYS A 25 -5.41 -7.56 -3.38
N ALA A 26 -4.51 -6.64 -3.01
CA ALA A 26 -3.09 -6.93 -2.97
C ALA A 26 -2.77 -7.89 -1.81
N GLU A 27 -1.65 -8.61 -1.93
CA GLU A 27 -1.12 -9.52 -0.93
C GLU A 27 0.14 -8.90 -0.29
N ILE A 28 0.17 -8.83 1.04
CA ILE A 28 1.39 -8.62 1.82
C ILE A 28 1.63 -9.86 2.67
N SER A 29 2.87 -10.34 2.69
CA SER A 29 3.29 -11.47 3.50
C SER A 29 4.60 -11.18 4.20
N PHE A 30 4.84 -11.87 5.31
CA PHE A 30 6.12 -11.85 5.98
C PHE A 30 6.54 -13.26 6.36
N PHE A 31 7.85 -13.42 6.56
CA PHE A 31 8.49 -14.65 6.99
C PHE A 31 9.56 -14.32 8.02
N SER A 32 9.63 -15.11 9.09
CA SER A 32 10.67 -15.06 10.10
C SER A 32 11.12 -16.48 10.41
N GLU A 33 12.40 -16.74 10.22
CA GLU A 33 13.03 -18.00 10.62
C GLU A 33 13.26 -18.01 12.13
N ALA A 34 12.98 -19.12 12.79
CA ALA A 34 13.29 -19.30 14.21
C ALA A 34 13.74 -20.72 14.52
N LEU A 35 14.51 -20.90 15.60
CA LEU A 35 15.16 -22.19 15.94
C LEU A 35 14.18 -23.36 16.14
N ILE A 36 12.95 -23.06 16.58
CA ILE A 36 11.95 -24.08 16.92
C ILE A 36 10.94 -24.24 15.78
N GLU A 37 10.42 -23.13 15.25
CA GLU A 37 9.40 -23.14 14.21
C GLU A 37 9.39 -21.81 13.44
N ASP A 38 9.36 -21.90 12.12
CA ASP A 38 9.24 -20.74 11.24
C ASP A 38 7.88 -20.06 11.37
N ILE A 39 7.88 -18.74 11.31
CA ILE A 39 6.67 -17.93 11.38
C ILE A 39 6.42 -17.30 10.01
N SER A 40 5.25 -17.54 9.44
CA SER A 40 4.80 -16.88 8.23
C SER A 40 3.33 -16.50 8.32
N ALA A 41 2.99 -15.36 7.71
CA ALA A 41 1.60 -14.94 7.57
C ALA A 41 1.37 -14.17 6.28
N LYS A 42 0.11 -14.17 5.82
CA LYS A 42 -0.33 -13.48 4.62
C LYS A 42 -1.58 -12.66 4.87
N ASN A 43 -1.67 -11.50 4.25
CA ASN A 43 -2.85 -10.65 4.24
C ASN A 43 -3.20 -10.29 2.79
N ASN A 44 -4.37 -10.72 2.33
CA ASN A 44 -4.84 -10.52 0.95
C ASN A 44 -5.88 -9.39 0.84
N LYS A 45 -6.04 -8.61 1.92
CA LYS A 45 -6.96 -7.48 2.04
C LYS A 45 -6.17 -6.17 2.15
N VAL A 46 -5.19 -5.99 1.26
CA VAL A 46 -4.33 -4.81 1.25
C VAL A 46 -4.88 -3.78 0.25
N SER A 47 -5.09 -2.56 0.76
CA SER A 47 -5.42 -1.40 -0.06
C SER A 47 -4.14 -0.75 -0.60
N VAL A 48 -4.14 -0.46 -1.89
CA VAL A 48 -3.01 0.14 -2.62
C VAL A 48 -3.50 1.36 -3.37
N VAL A 49 -2.73 2.44 -3.31
CA VAL A 49 -2.92 3.62 -4.16
C VAL A 49 -1.58 3.99 -4.76
N TYR A 50 -1.50 4.12 -6.08
CA TYR A 50 -0.34 4.65 -6.78
C TYR A 50 -0.76 5.83 -7.66
N ASP A 51 -0.16 7.00 -7.42
CA ASP A 51 -0.39 8.21 -8.18
C ASP A 51 0.76 8.43 -9.17
N VAL A 52 0.46 8.39 -10.47
CA VAL A 52 1.48 8.43 -11.54
C VAL A 52 2.17 9.79 -11.64
N GLU A 53 1.48 10.86 -11.28
CA GLU A 53 1.98 12.23 -11.39
C GLU A 53 2.98 12.52 -10.27
N THR A 54 2.57 12.29 -9.03
CA THR A 54 3.37 12.56 -7.82
C THR A 54 4.36 11.44 -7.50
N LYS A 55 4.23 10.29 -8.19
CA LYS A 55 4.94 9.04 -7.92
C LYS A 55 4.68 8.47 -6.53
N GLN A 56 3.65 8.96 -5.83
CA GLN A 56 3.31 8.54 -4.47
C GLN A 56 2.66 7.15 -4.49
N LEU A 57 3.01 6.33 -3.50
CA LEU A 57 2.54 4.98 -3.32
C LEU A 57 2.12 4.77 -1.86
N VAL A 58 0.92 4.26 -1.63
CA VAL A 58 0.39 3.95 -0.31
C VAL A 58 -0.03 2.49 -0.27
N PHE A 59 0.39 1.77 0.77
CA PHE A 59 -0.14 0.45 1.13
C PHE A 59 -0.75 0.54 2.52
N GLN A 60 -1.95 -0.01 2.70
CA GLN A 60 -2.62 -0.05 4.00
C GLN A 60 -3.31 -1.39 4.20
N LEU A 61 -3.23 -1.94 5.40
CA LEU A 61 -3.91 -3.17 5.81
C LEU A 61 -4.35 -3.10 7.27
N ASN A 62 -5.28 -3.98 7.66
CA ASN A 62 -5.53 -4.27 9.06
C ASN A 62 -4.59 -5.37 9.54
N ILE A 63 -4.01 -5.22 10.73
CA ILE A 63 -3.10 -6.20 11.34
C ILE A 63 -3.81 -7.54 11.57
N SER A 64 -5.06 -7.50 12.06
CA SER A 64 -5.85 -8.69 12.37
C SER A 64 -6.26 -9.53 11.16
N ASP A 65 -6.10 -8.99 9.94
CA ASP A 65 -6.38 -9.70 8.69
C ASP A 65 -5.20 -10.59 8.22
N PHE A 66 -4.07 -10.61 8.93
CA PHE A 66 -3.01 -11.59 8.68
C PHE A 66 -3.46 -13.00 9.06
N VAL A 67 -3.31 -13.94 8.13
CA VAL A 67 -3.60 -15.36 8.32
C VAL A 67 -2.29 -16.11 8.55
N PHE A 68 -2.19 -16.80 9.69
CA PHE A 68 -1.05 -17.62 10.07
C PHE A 68 -1.36 -19.11 9.88
N GLN A 69 -0.32 -19.95 9.85
CA GLN A 69 -0.52 -21.41 9.79
C GLN A 69 -1.20 -21.99 11.03
N LYS A 70 -0.95 -21.40 12.21
CA LYS A 70 -1.55 -21.83 13.49
C LYS A 70 -2.34 -20.67 14.11
N PRO A 71 -3.60 -20.89 14.54
CA PRO A 71 -4.42 -19.86 15.17
C PRO A 71 -3.77 -19.21 16.41
N LEU A 72 -3.10 -19.99 17.26
CA LEU A 72 -2.43 -19.46 18.46
C LEU A 72 -1.30 -18.48 18.13
N MET A 73 -0.58 -18.67 17.02
CA MET A 73 0.44 -17.70 16.58
C MET A 73 -0.20 -16.37 16.19
N GLN A 74 -1.36 -16.43 15.53
CA GLN A 74 -2.12 -15.25 15.16
C GLN A 74 -2.65 -14.52 16.38
N GLU A 75 -3.19 -15.24 17.36
CA GLU A 75 -3.65 -14.67 18.63
C GLU A 75 -2.51 -13.94 19.33
N HIS A 76 -1.37 -14.60 19.55
CA HIS A 76 -0.21 -13.95 20.16
C HIS A 76 0.32 -12.77 19.35
N PHE A 77 0.38 -12.87 18.02
CA PHE A 77 0.79 -11.76 17.15
C PHE A 77 -0.09 -10.53 17.34
N ASN A 78 -1.41 -10.71 17.39
CA ASN A 78 -2.36 -9.61 17.54
C ASN A 78 -2.37 -9.04 18.96
N GLU A 79 -2.33 -9.88 19.99
CA GLU A 79 -2.46 -9.44 21.38
C GLU A 79 -1.15 -8.94 21.99
N ASN A 80 -0.05 -9.70 21.83
CA ASN A 80 1.18 -9.47 22.58
C ASN A 80 2.25 -8.68 21.82
N TYR A 81 2.19 -8.67 20.48
CA TYR A 81 3.24 -8.06 19.66
C TYR A 81 2.76 -6.79 18.96
N LEU A 82 1.62 -6.85 18.27
CA LEU A 82 1.14 -5.72 17.48
C LEU A 82 0.02 -4.95 18.17
N GLU A 83 -0.55 -5.49 19.25
CA GLU A 83 -1.68 -4.91 19.99
C GLU A 83 -2.76 -4.40 19.04
N SER A 84 -3.27 -5.27 18.16
CA SER A 84 -4.12 -4.87 17.03
C SER A 84 -5.44 -4.21 17.44
N ASP A 85 -5.88 -4.39 18.68
CA ASP A 85 -7.06 -3.69 19.21
C ASP A 85 -6.77 -2.20 19.49
N ILE A 86 -5.50 -1.85 19.75
CA ILE A 86 -5.02 -0.49 19.97
C ILE A 86 -4.50 0.12 18.66
N TYR A 87 -3.72 -0.66 17.89
CA TYR A 87 -3.12 -0.26 16.62
C TYR A 87 -3.62 -1.17 15.47
N PRO A 88 -4.87 -0.96 14.99
CA PRO A 88 -5.53 -1.91 14.09
C PRO A 88 -4.96 -1.98 12.70
N SER A 89 -4.20 -0.98 12.26
CA SER A 89 -3.69 -0.88 10.89
C SER A 89 -2.19 -0.63 10.82
N ALA A 90 -1.59 -1.13 9.74
CA ALA A 90 -0.27 -0.72 9.28
C ALA A 90 -0.40 0.02 7.95
N ILE A 91 0.43 1.05 7.77
CA ILE A 91 0.44 1.88 6.58
C ILE A 91 1.87 2.17 6.15
N PHE A 92 2.16 1.96 4.86
CA PHE A 92 3.35 2.47 4.21
C PHE A 92 2.97 3.62 3.30
N ILE A 93 3.64 4.77 3.45
CA ILE A 93 3.48 5.93 2.57
C ILE A 93 4.84 6.27 2.00
N GLY A 94 4.99 6.13 0.68
CA GLY A 94 6.27 6.37 0.01
C GLY A 94 6.13 6.94 -1.38
N ARG A 95 7.27 6.98 -2.07
CA ARG A 95 7.38 7.45 -3.44
C ARG A 95 8.31 6.53 -4.24
N LEU A 96 7.99 6.32 -5.51
CA LEU A 96 8.89 5.69 -6.46
C LEU A 96 10.12 6.59 -6.70
N VAL A 97 11.31 6.09 -6.38
CA VAL A 97 12.59 6.79 -6.53
C VAL A 97 13.23 6.47 -7.88
N ASN A 98 13.21 5.21 -8.29
CA ASN A 98 13.92 4.75 -9.48
C ASN A 98 13.32 3.45 -10.04
N ILE A 99 13.42 3.26 -11.34
CA ILE A 99 13.13 1.99 -12.01
C ILE A 99 14.38 1.56 -12.79
N ARG A 100 14.94 0.39 -12.47
CA ARG A 100 16.05 -0.21 -13.22
C ARG A 100 15.80 -1.70 -13.42
N ASN A 101 16.02 -2.19 -14.63
CA ASN A 101 15.88 -3.62 -14.96
C ASN A 101 14.54 -4.21 -14.49
N SER A 102 13.44 -3.49 -14.75
CA SER A 102 12.09 -3.85 -14.30
C SER A 102 11.89 -3.97 -12.78
N LYS A 103 12.83 -3.44 -11.98
CA LYS A 103 12.70 -3.33 -10.52
C LYS A 103 12.46 -1.88 -10.13
N ALA A 104 11.43 -1.66 -9.33
CA ALA A 104 11.13 -0.37 -8.71
C ALA A 104 11.82 -0.26 -7.36
N THR A 105 12.49 0.86 -7.11
CA THR A 105 12.95 1.26 -5.78
C THR A 105 12.00 2.32 -5.24
N VAL A 106 11.43 2.06 -4.07
CA VAL A 106 10.54 2.99 -3.36
C VAL A 106 11.18 3.38 -2.04
N GLN A 107 10.93 4.61 -1.60
CA GLN A 107 11.34 5.10 -0.28
C GLN A 107 10.15 5.76 0.38
N GLY A 108 9.99 5.53 1.68
CA GLY A 108 8.87 6.03 2.44
C GLY A 108 8.90 5.58 3.89
N ASP A 109 7.83 5.93 4.56
CA ASP A 109 7.64 5.74 5.99
C ASP A 109 6.68 4.57 6.21
N LEU A 110 7.07 3.62 7.07
CA LEU A 110 6.25 2.49 7.48
C LEU A 110 5.75 2.75 8.89
N THR A 111 4.46 3.03 9.04
CA THR A 111 3.83 3.11 10.35
C THR A 111 3.21 1.77 10.73
N ILE A 112 3.69 1.18 11.83
CA ILE A 112 3.21 -0.08 12.40
C ILE A 112 3.26 0.03 13.93
N HIS A 113 2.23 -0.45 14.61
CA HIS A 113 2.16 -0.41 16.09
C HIS A 113 2.38 1.02 16.66
N GLY A 114 1.78 2.01 16.01
CA GLY A 114 1.87 3.42 16.42
C GLY A 114 3.26 4.08 16.25
N LYS A 115 4.21 3.41 15.60
CA LYS A 115 5.56 3.91 15.34
C LYS A 115 5.83 3.98 13.85
N THR A 116 6.57 5.00 13.44
CA THR A 116 6.98 5.28 12.06
C THR A 116 8.49 5.13 11.94
#